data_AF-A0A9J6FT72-F1
#
_entry.id   AF-A0A9J6FT72-F1
#
_cell.length_a   1.000
_cell.length_b   1.000
_cell.length_c   1.000
_cell.angle_alpha   90.00
_cell.angle_beta   90.00
_cell.angle_gamma   90.00
#
_symmetry.space_group_name_H-M   'P 1'
#
loop_
_entity.id
_entity.type
_entity.pdbx_description
1 polymer ?
#
loop_
_entity_poly.entity_id
_entity_poly.type
_entity_poly.pdbx_seq_one_letter_code
_entity_poly.pdbx_strand_id
1 'polypeptide(L)'
;MHNAHDVLVQGSDAYAPRRWRQRIAEQPLNAKGAFWDWRVVIYAGASRIPAYVNVLTAGGATILPSTVMSDHVGPGEVTHALFDPGAAKGMQLSPFVDADILCLKVEYIAAVLVEDPPPPPEGYYIPEVVKLLRSRRGSEEV
;
A
#
# COMPACT_ATOMS: atom_id res chain seq x y z
N MET A 1 22.94 31.46 10.74
CA MET A 1 21.50 31.77 10.58
C MET A 1 21.03 30.96 9.38
N HIS A 2 20.35 29.83 9.62
CA HIS A 2 19.91 28.92 8.56
C HIS A 2 18.69 29.54 7.85
N ASN A 3 18.81 29.72 6.54
CA ASN A 3 17.82 30.39 5.70
C ASN A 3 16.51 29.60 5.63
N ALA A 4 15.40 30.26 5.99
CA ALA A 4 14.03 29.76 5.95
C ALA A 4 13.47 29.50 4.53
N HIS A 5 14.31 29.57 3.49
CA HIS A 5 13.92 29.32 2.10
C HIS A 5 14.02 27.85 1.67
N ASP A 6 14.68 26.99 2.46
CA ASP A 6 14.95 25.60 2.08
C ASP A 6 13.85 24.60 2.53
N VAL A 7 12.93 25.05 3.40
CA VAL A 7 11.91 24.16 4.01
C VAL A 7 10.67 23.99 3.13
N LEU A 8 10.43 24.89 2.16
CA LEU A 8 9.20 24.87 1.35
C LEU A 8 9.35 24.22 -0.03
N VAL A 9 10.56 23.82 -0.42
CA VAL A 9 10.86 23.27 -1.76
C VAL A 9 10.99 21.73 -1.76
N GLN A 10 10.75 21.05 -0.64
CA GLN A 10 10.86 19.58 -0.60
C GLN A 10 9.56 18.82 -0.93
N GLY A 11 8.42 19.52 -1.01
CA GLY A 11 7.09 18.94 -1.22
C GLY A 11 6.62 18.78 -2.67
N SER A 12 7.43 19.07 -3.68
CA SER A 12 7.03 18.86 -5.09
C SER A 12 7.42 17.47 -5.60
N ASP A 13 6.57 16.86 -6.43
CA ASP A 13 6.76 15.55 -7.07
C ASP A 13 8.13 15.40 -7.77
N ALA A 14 8.67 16.51 -8.29
CA ALA A 14 9.98 16.55 -8.96
C ALA A 14 11.16 16.12 -8.07
N TYR A 15 11.03 16.21 -6.73
CA TYR A 15 12.07 15.78 -5.80
C TYR A 15 11.94 14.33 -5.34
N ALA A 16 10.82 13.65 -5.64
CA ALA A 16 10.58 12.28 -5.22
C ALA A 16 11.74 11.32 -5.59
N PRO A 17 12.31 11.35 -6.81
CA PRO A 17 13.42 10.46 -7.16
C PRO A 17 14.70 10.73 -6.36
N ARG A 18 14.96 11.97 -5.96
CA ARG A 18 16.13 12.31 -5.13
C ARG A 18 15.93 11.82 -3.70
N ARG A 19 14.75 12.05 -3.14
CA ARG A 19 14.40 11.62 -1.77
C ARG A 19 14.50 10.10 -1.64
N TRP A 20 13.97 9.35 -2.60
CA TRP A 20 14.07 7.89 -2.59
C TRP A 20 15.50 7.39 -2.67
N ARG A 21 16.36 8.01 -3.49
CA ARG A 21 17.79 7.65 -3.53
C ARG A 21 18.47 7.85 -2.17
N GLN A 22 18.14 8.92 -1.45
CA GLN A 22 18.68 9.18 -0.11
C GLN A 22 18.14 8.16 0.92
N ARG A 23 16.82 7.96 0.97
CA ARG A 23 16.20 6.98 1.88
C ARG A 23 16.73 5.57 1.66
N ILE A 24 16.87 5.14 0.40
CA ILE A 24 17.41 3.80 0.08
C ILE A 24 18.88 3.69 0.45
N ALA A 25 19.67 4.77 0.39
CA ALA A 25 21.06 4.75 0.85
C ALA A 25 21.19 4.57 2.37
N GLU A 26 20.16 4.96 3.13
CA GLU A 26 20.07 4.83 4.58
C GLU A 26 19.41 3.50 5.02
N GLN A 27 18.83 2.74 4.08
CA GLN A 27 18.20 1.45 4.37
C GLN A 27 19.25 0.38 4.75
N PRO A 28 18.86 -0.61 5.59
CA PRO A 28 19.66 -1.81 5.81
C PRO A 28 20.08 -2.48 4.49
N LEU A 29 21.24 -3.14 4.43
CA LEU A 29 21.74 -3.77 3.19
C LEU A 29 20.76 -4.75 2.53
N ASN A 30 19.87 -5.35 3.32
CA ASN A 30 18.85 -6.30 2.90
C ASN A 30 17.49 -5.65 2.55
N ALA A 31 17.29 -4.38 2.90
CA ALA A 31 16.10 -3.60 2.54
C ALA A 31 16.41 -2.78 1.27
N LYS A 32 15.68 -3.05 0.19
CA LYS A 32 15.91 -2.37 -1.10
C LYS A 32 14.61 -1.86 -1.68
N GLY A 33 14.46 -0.54 -1.67
CA GLY A 33 13.41 0.16 -2.42
C GLY A 33 12.28 0.68 -1.54
N ALA A 34 11.26 1.22 -2.20
CA ALA A 34 10.14 1.88 -1.54
C ALA A 34 9.17 0.93 -0.85
N PHE A 35 9.16 -0.34 -1.25
CA PHE A 35 8.18 -1.36 -0.87
C PHE A 35 8.86 -2.65 -0.39
N TRP A 36 10.09 -2.56 0.13
CA TRP A 36 10.96 -3.71 0.42
C TRP A 36 10.36 -4.72 1.43
N ASP A 37 9.48 -4.26 2.31
CA ASP A 37 8.78 -5.05 3.33
C ASP A 37 7.35 -5.41 2.90
N TRP A 38 6.92 -5.03 1.69
CA TRP A 38 5.57 -5.30 1.21
C TRP A 38 5.46 -6.70 0.62
N ARG A 39 4.50 -7.46 1.13
CA ARG A 39 3.97 -8.70 0.55
C ARG A 39 2.57 -8.42 0.01
N VAL A 40 2.42 -8.40 -1.31
CA VAL A 40 1.30 -7.74 -1.99
C VAL A 40 0.48 -8.73 -2.81
N VAL A 41 -0.84 -8.67 -2.65
CA VAL A 41 -1.81 -9.26 -3.58
C VAL A 41 -2.51 -8.15 -4.35
N ILE A 42 -2.75 -8.34 -5.65
CA ILE A 42 -3.33 -7.32 -6.53
C ILE A 42 -4.64 -7.82 -7.14
N TYR A 43 -5.71 -7.05 -6.99
CA TYR A 43 -7.02 -7.27 -7.57
C TYR A 43 -7.31 -6.15 -8.59
N ALA A 44 -7.00 -6.44 -9.84
CA ALA A 44 -7.04 -5.45 -10.91
C ALA A 44 -7.48 -6.09 -12.24
N GLY A 45 -7.79 -5.25 -13.22
CA GLY A 45 -8.01 -5.71 -14.59
C GLY A 45 -6.75 -6.37 -15.14
N ALA A 46 -6.88 -7.50 -15.84
CA ALA A 46 -5.74 -8.31 -16.29
C ALA A 46 -4.69 -7.53 -17.11
N SER A 47 -5.11 -6.52 -17.87
CA SER A 47 -4.20 -5.64 -18.63
C SER A 47 -3.41 -4.66 -17.78
N ARG A 48 -3.88 -4.33 -16.56
CA ARG A 48 -3.23 -3.39 -15.64
C ARG A 48 -2.29 -4.07 -14.65
N ILE A 49 -2.56 -5.32 -14.29
CA ILE A 49 -1.73 -6.11 -13.34
C ILE A 49 -0.23 -6.02 -13.66
N PRO A 50 0.23 -6.23 -14.92
CA PRO A 50 1.66 -6.17 -15.23
C PRO A 50 2.31 -4.83 -14.87
N ALA A 51 1.60 -3.72 -15.07
CA ALA A 51 2.12 -2.39 -14.75
C ALA A 51 2.34 -2.22 -13.24
N TYR A 52 1.37 -2.65 -12.41
CA TYR A 52 1.50 -2.60 -10.96
C TYR A 52 2.60 -3.53 -10.45
N VAL A 53 2.65 -4.77 -10.97
CA VAL A 53 3.70 -5.75 -10.63
C VAL A 53 5.08 -5.19 -10.92
N ASN A 54 5.29 -4.58 -12.10
CA ASN A 54 6.57 -4.00 -12.48
C ASN A 54 7.02 -2.91 -11.49
N VAL A 55 6.13 -1.96 -11.15
CA VAL A 55 6.44 -0.86 -10.23
C VAL A 55 6.76 -1.39 -8.82
N LEU A 56 5.91 -2.28 -8.30
CA LEU A 56 6.05 -2.83 -6.96
C LEU A 56 7.33 -3.68 -6.83
N THR A 57 7.60 -4.55 -7.81
CA THR A 57 8.79 -5.40 -7.81
C THR A 57 10.07 -4.58 -7.95
N ALA A 58 10.07 -3.55 -8.80
CA ALA A 58 11.20 -2.62 -8.91
C ALA A 58 11.45 -1.84 -7.61
N GLY A 59 10.39 -1.59 -6.84
CA GLY A 59 10.47 -1.00 -5.51
C GLY A 59 10.73 -2.00 -4.38
N GLY A 60 10.93 -3.29 -4.66
CA GLY A 60 11.32 -4.30 -3.68
C GLY A 60 10.18 -5.12 -3.06
N ALA A 61 8.93 -4.94 -3.50
CA ALA A 61 7.82 -5.73 -2.98
C ALA A 61 7.86 -7.18 -3.48
N THR A 62 7.39 -8.08 -2.63
CA THR A 62 7.09 -9.47 -2.98
C THR A 62 5.65 -9.58 -3.46
N ILE A 63 5.45 -10.00 -4.71
CA ILE A 63 4.11 -10.22 -5.28
C ILE A 63 3.65 -11.65 -5.00
N LEU A 64 2.44 -11.77 -4.47
CA LEU A 64 1.79 -13.04 -4.14
C LEU A 64 0.61 -13.28 -5.08
N PRO A 65 0.34 -14.54 -5.45
CA PRO A 65 -0.84 -14.88 -6.23
C PRO A 65 -2.10 -14.64 -5.39
N SER A 66 -3.18 -14.17 -6.02
CA SER A 66 -4.44 -13.89 -5.34
C SER A 66 -5.12 -15.12 -4.72
N THR A 67 -4.73 -16.31 -5.15
CA THR A 67 -5.18 -17.59 -4.59
C THR A 67 -4.72 -17.80 -3.15
N VAL A 68 -3.65 -17.13 -2.70
CA VAL A 68 -3.20 -17.20 -1.29
C VAL A 68 -4.31 -16.78 -0.33
N MET A 69 -5.20 -15.86 -0.73
CA MET A 69 -6.33 -15.46 0.11
C MET A 69 -7.41 -16.54 0.26
N SER A 70 -7.39 -17.60 -0.54
CA SER A 70 -8.30 -18.75 -0.42
C SER A 70 -7.80 -19.81 0.56
N ASP A 71 -6.49 -19.89 0.75
CA ASP A 71 -5.82 -20.91 1.56
C ASP A 71 -5.30 -20.23 2.83
N HIS A 72 -6.12 -20.19 3.89
CA HIS A 72 -5.82 -19.66 5.24
C HIS A 72 -4.51 -18.83 5.34
N VAL A 73 -4.63 -17.50 5.27
CA VAL A 73 -3.48 -16.61 5.29
C VAL A 73 -2.91 -16.52 6.70
N GLY A 74 -1.64 -16.90 6.86
CA GLY A 74 -0.93 -16.76 8.12
C GLY A 74 -0.62 -15.29 8.46
N PRO A 75 -0.41 -14.95 9.75
CA PRO A 75 -0.03 -13.59 10.15
C PRO A 75 1.23 -13.11 9.41
N GLY A 76 1.16 -11.91 8.81
CA GLY A 76 2.28 -11.31 8.08
C GLY A 76 2.63 -11.99 6.75
N GLU A 77 1.83 -12.95 6.27
CA GLU A 77 2.03 -13.55 4.96
C GLU A 77 1.63 -12.61 3.83
N VAL A 78 0.58 -11.81 4.06
CA VAL A 78 0.16 -10.72 3.19
C VAL A 78 0.11 -9.46 4.03
N THR A 79 0.62 -8.37 3.49
CA THR A 79 0.65 -7.06 4.17
C THR A 79 -0.32 -6.09 3.51
N HIS A 80 -0.42 -6.16 2.18
CA HIS A 80 -1.21 -5.24 1.37
C HIS A 80 -2.01 -6.01 0.33
N ALA A 81 -3.31 -5.69 0.23
CA ALA A 81 -4.16 -6.08 -0.88
C ALA A 81 -4.56 -4.81 -1.63
N LEU A 82 -4.15 -4.70 -2.91
CA LEU A 82 -4.34 -3.51 -3.73
C LEU A 82 -5.46 -3.72 -4.74
N PHE A 83 -6.42 -2.80 -4.80
CA PHE A 83 -7.63 -2.93 -5.58
C PHE A 83 -7.79 -1.79 -6.60
N ASP A 84 -8.07 -2.16 -7.85
CA ASP A 84 -8.66 -1.23 -8.80
C ASP A 84 -10.09 -0.84 -8.37
N PRO A 85 -10.61 0.31 -8.85
CA PRO A 85 -12.00 0.68 -8.63
C PRO A 85 -12.98 -0.44 -9.01
N GLY A 86 -13.80 -0.87 -8.05
CA GLY A 86 -14.81 -1.91 -8.22
C GLY A 86 -14.30 -3.35 -8.22
N ALA A 87 -12.99 -3.59 -8.13
CA ALA A 87 -12.42 -4.94 -8.12
C ALA A 87 -12.81 -5.76 -6.87
N ALA A 88 -13.13 -5.08 -5.76
CA ALA A 88 -13.59 -5.71 -4.52
C ALA A 88 -15.07 -6.11 -4.52
N LYS A 89 -15.82 -5.80 -5.59
CA LYS A 89 -17.27 -6.02 -5.62
C LYS A 89 -17.61 -7.52 -5.49
N GLY A 90 -18.33 -7.86 -4.43
CA GLY A 90 -18.75 -9.24 -4.15
C GLY A 90 -17.71 -10.09 -3.43
N MET A 91 -16.55 -9.53 -3.07
CA MET A 91 -15.54 -10.20 -2.25
C MET A 91 -15.90 -10.14 -0.77
N GLN A 92 -15.60 -11.22 -0.03
CA GLN A 92 -15.65 -11.25 1.43
C GLN A 92 -14.34 -10.71 1.99
N LEU A 93 -14.38 -9.51 2.58
CA LEU A 93 -13.18 -8.81 3.04
C LEU A 93 -12.89 -8.98 4.55
N SER A 94 -13.81 -9.58 5.30
CA SER A 94 -13.59 -9.87 6.74
C SER A 94 -12.30 -10.63 6.99
N PRO A 95 -11.97 -11.72 6.25
CA PRO A 95 -10.71 -12.45 6.47
C PRO A 95 -9.45 -11.60 6.24
N PHE A 96 -9.53 -10.60 5.37
CA PHE A 96 -8.41 -9.71 5.11
C PHE A 96 -8.18 -8.80 6.31
N VAL A 97 -9.26 -8.19 6.80
CA VAL A 97 -9.21 -7.30 7.96
C VAL A 97 -8.84 -8.06 9.23
N ASP A 98 -9.35 -9.28 9.42
CA ASP A 98 -9.04 -10.12 10.59
C ASP A 98 -7.58 -10.57 10.61
N ALA A 99 -6.92 -10.60 9.46
CA ALA A 99 -5.48 -10.89 9.31
C ALA A 99 -4.62 -9.62 9.27
N ASP A 100 -5.16 -8.45 9.63
CA ASP A 100 -4.49 -7.15 9.61
C ASP A 100 -3.93 -6.75 8.22
N ILE A 101 -4.57 -7.22 7.14
CA ILE A 101 -4.17 -6.89 5.77
C ILE A 101 -4.74 -5.54 5.36
N LEU A 102 -3.85 -4.64 4.92
CA LEU A 102 -4.24 -3.33 4.40
C LEU A 102 -4.90 -3.46 3.03
N CYS A 103 -6.22 -3.28 2.98
CA CYS A 103 -7.01 -3.35 1.75
C CYS A 103 -7.17 -1.96 1.12
N LEU A 104 -6.23 -1.60 0.24
CA LEU A 104 -6.06 -0.24 -0.25
C LEU A 104 -6.41 -0.12 -1.73
N LYS A 105 -6.74 1.10 -2.15
CA LYS A 105 -6.83 1.42 -3.58
C LYS A 105 -5.43 1.47 -4.19
N VAL A 106 -5.30 1.09 -5.46
CA VAL A 106 -4.03 1.08 -6.21
C VAL A 106 -3.32 2.43 -6.28
N GLU A 107 -4.04 3.54 -6.12
CA GLU A 107 -3.50 4.91 -6.08
C GLU A 107 -2.50 5.09 -4.92
N TYR A 108 -2.59 4.27 -3.87
CA TYR A 108 -1.65 4.31 -2.75
C TYR A 108 -0.20 4.03 -3.18
N ILE A 109 0.02 3.24 -4.23
CA ILE A 109 1.36 2.98 -4.77
C ILE A 109 2.04 4.31 -5.16
N ALA A 110 1.32 5.16 -5.91
CA ALA A 110 1.84 6.44 -6.35
C ALA A 110 2.00 7.41 -5.18
N ALA A 111 1.03 7.42 -4.26
CA ALA A 111 1.04 8.28 -3.08
C ALA A 111 2.28 8.04 -2.21
N VAL A 112 2.62 6.77 -1.93
CA VAL A 112 3.84 6.40 -1.19
C VAL A 112 5.10 6.90 -1.91
N LEU A 113 5.14 6.81 -3.24
CA LEU A 113 6.31 7.23 -4.00
C LEU A 113 6.49 8.75 -4.04
N VAL A 114 5.39 9.51 -4.03
CA VAL A 114 5.41 10.95 -4.33
C VAL A 114 5.34 11.82 -3.09
N GLU A 115 4.59 11.41 -2.07
CA GLU A 115 4.33 12.24 -0.89
C GLU A 115 5.46 12.14 0.14
N ASP A 116 5.61 13.20 0.94
CA ASP A 116 6.60 13.27 2.02
C ASP A 116 6.03 14.01 3.24
N PRO A 117 5.79 13.31 4.36
CA PRO A 117 5.96 11.87 4.58
C PRO A 117 4.99 11.01 3.73
N PRO A 118 5.24 9.69 3.57
CA PRO A 118 4.25 8.80 2.97
C PRO A 118 2.91 8.92 3.71
N PRO A 119 1.77 8.91 2.99
CA PRO A 119 0.49 9.18 3.61
C PRO A 119 0.03 7.98 4.44
N PRO A 120 -0.80 8.22 5.47
CA PRO A 120 -1.40 7.14 6.24
C PRO A 120 -2.31 6.26 5.34
N PRO A 121 -2.24 4.92 5.46
CA PRO A 121 -3.00 4.00 4.61
C PRO A 121 -4.52 4.14 4.76
N GLU A 122 -5.01 4.62 5.91
CA GLU A 122 -6.43 4.76 6.21
C GLU A 122 -7.18 5.64 5.19
N GLY A 123 -6.50 6.64 4.63
CA GLY A 123 -7.05 7.50 3.58
C GLY A 123 -7.26 6.79 2.23
N TYR A 124 -6.64 5.62 2.06
CA TYR A 124 -6.63 4.84 0.83
C TYR A 124 -7.39 3.52 0.96
N TYR A 125 -8.04 3.23 2.10
CA TYR A 125 -8.91 2.06 2.19
C TYR A 125 -10.00 2.07 1.11
N ILE A 126 -10.28 0.89 0.56
CA ILE A 126 -11.42 0.73 -0.33
C ILE A 126 -12.74 0.96 0.42
N PRO A 127 -13.78 1.50 -0.26
CA PRO A 127 -15.07 1.81 0.38
C PRO A 127 -15.70 0.63 1.12
N GLU A 128 -15.50 -0.59 0.63
CA GLU A 128 -16.00 -1.84 1.20
C GLU A 128 -15.38 -2.11 2.58
N VAL A 129 -14.07 -1.93 2.74
CA VAL A 129 -13.39 -2.06 4.04
C VAL A 129 -13.78 -0.94 4.99
N VAL A 130 -13.91 0.29 4.50
CA VAL A 130 -14.39 1.41 5.34
C VAL A 130 -15.79 1.12 5.90
N LYS A 131 -16.70 0.57 5.08
CA LYS A 131 -18.02 0.14 5.53
C LYS A 131 -17.93 -0.98 6.57
N LEU A 132 -17.12 -2.01 6.30
CA LEU A 132 -16.93 -3.14 7.21
C LEU A 132 -16.42 -2.71 8.59
N LEU A 133 -15.37 -1.88 8.63
CA LEU A 133 -14.78 -1.37 9.87
C LEU A 133 -15.77 -0.51 10.67
N ARG A 134 -16.58 0.31 9.98
CA ARG A 134 -17.64 1.10 10.64
C ARG A 134 -18.71 0.21 11.26
N SER A 135 -19.13 -0.84 10.56
CA SER A 135 -20.12 -1.79 11.09
C SER A 135 -19.61 -2.50 12.34
N ARG A 136 -18.32 -2.89 12.39
CA ARG A 136 -17.71 -3.54 13.56
C ARG A 136 -17.68 -2.64 14.80
N ARG A 137 -17.28 -1.37 14.62
CA ARG A 137 -17.28 -0.40 15.72
C ARG A 137 -18.67 -0.12 16.27
N GLY A 138 -19.69 -0.10 15.41
CA GLY A 138 -21.08 0.10 15.85
C GLY A 138 -21.68 -1.09 16.62
N SER A 139 -21.08 -2.28 16.53
CA SER A 139 -21.49 -3.48 17.28
C SER A 139 -20.80 -3.65 18.63
N GLU A 140 -19.77 -2.86 18.95
CA GLU A 140 -19.06 -2.88 20.25
C GLU A 140 -19.69 -1.93 21.29
N GLU A 141 -20.68 -1.13 20.90
CA GLU A 141 -21.40 -0.18 21.78
C GLU A 141 -22.77 -0.71 22.29
N VAL A 142 -23.02 -2.03 22.23
CA VAL A 142 -24.28 -2.65 22.69
C VAL A 142 -24.05 -3.70 23.77
#